data_AF-A0A387BCT4-F1
#
_entry.id   AF-A0A387BCT4-F1
#
_cell.length_a   1.000
_cell.length_b   1.000
_cell.length_c   1.000
_cell.angle_alpha   90.00
_cell.angle_beta   90.00
_cell.angle_gamma   90.00
#
_symmetry.space_group_name_H-M   'P 1'
#
loop_
_entity.id
_entity.type
_entity.pdbx_description
1 polymer ?
#
loop_
_entity_poly.entity_id
_entity_poly.type
_entity_poly.pdbx_seq_one_letter_code
_entity_poly.pdbx_strand_id
1 'polypeptide(L)'
;MGNFINELLNNLSKMGFTYNKIHERTGIAKLNLSKWRNGESKPNQDNLLKLRDFALELLTENGFNFPLKKEYREPLEKFYRYAEEVLQEMPKKNHKEATILSDHVDNQEALQFLKPALDFGLFDSYINFNSRSGFNLEHKGQIERKIEKQYQSMFILNFNLLIDFIDNNSDKDVKALLCKNWTRERAEQFYNNLPHEEDYEELENVSFIPSIAEFWLAQKLKVSKTQIRNWKIGKDFPTEENLSKLKKLLHLNGKMAFLGYEFPKWQLESMFLPDIDEKLRKKDEDFLYYETLEFFIQVLFFYCGETLLIKQLKDDMENSLTEEVQENVVTEFFREFHNLKVVREIIPNEETYKNLPNLASYFDMSDQQVDYILRKDESLLRQVFKKEHVNLLKEVSENRCFVEEQKEQLDELVSLLENRKGVNFPYFKFRFLYFPDNHSVDDVEEITQGLALFLTIPSIFKWFHSDYSFENLSDKEQSEVMGFANLALLNNNQELKEKVKRYAIKKLRSDTELPYYDLLVFFEDLTVPSVVQKIFGKK
;
A
#
# COMPACT_ATOMS: atom_id res chain seq x y z
N MET A 1 15.25 -32.97 3.41
CA MET A 1 14.46 -33.04 4.66
C MET A 1 13.93 -34.44 4.99
N GLY A 2 13.16 -35.11 4.12
CA GLY A 2 12.56 -36.43 4.43
C GLY A 2 13.55 -37.55 4.82
N ASN A 3 14.69 -37.65 4.12
CA ASN A 3 15.68 -38.70 4.41
C ASN A 3 16.34 -38.58 5.79
N PHE A 4 16.69 -37.37 6.23
CA PHE A 4 17.38 -37.14 7.51
C PHE A 4 16.50 -37.44 8.74
N ILE A 5 15.19 -37.16 8.66
CA ILE A 5 14.26 -37.43 9.76
C ILE A 5 13.95 -38.92 9.84
N ASN A 6 13.78 -39.59 8.70
CA ASN A 6 13.61 -41.04 8.66
C ASN A 6 14.87 -41.75 9.21
N GLU A 7 16.06 -41.30 8.81
CA GLU A 7 17.34 -41.78 9.36
C GLU A 7 17.43 -41.58 10.88
N LEU A 8 17.07 -40.40 11.40
CA LEU A 8 17.01 -40.15 12.84
C LEU A 8 16.05 -41.13 13.54
N LEU A 9 14.80 -41.22 13.10
CA LEU A 9 13.78 -42.05 13.74
C LEU A 9 14.14 -43.54 13.71
N ASN A 10 14.78 -44.00 12.64
CA ASN A 10 15.30 -45.37 12.56
C ASN A 10 16.46 -45.60 13.53
N ASN A 11 17.35 -44.63 13.71
CA ASN A 11 18.45 -44.74 14.68
C ASN A 11 17.96 -44.69 16.13
N LEU A 12 17.01 -43.80 16.45
CA LEU A 12 16.34 -43.76 17.75
C LEU A 12 15.64 -45.09 18.07
N SER A 13 14.99 -45.70 17.07
CA SER A 13 14.39 -47.03 17.23
C SER A 13 15.42 -48.10 17.56
N LYS A 14 16.61 -48.07 16.91
CA LYS A 14 17.72 -49.00 17.22
C LYS A 14 18.30 -48.79 18.62
N MET A 15 18.25 -47.56 19.12
CA MET A 15 18.64 -47.19 20.48
C MET A 15 17.56 -47.53 21.53
N GLY A 16 16.41 -48.10 21.14
CA GLY A 16 15.33 -48.48 22.05
C GLY A 16 14.35 -47.36 22.42
N PHE A 17 14.36 -46.24 21.67
CA PHE A 17 13.36 -45.19 21.79
C PHE A 17 12.15 -45.51 20.90
N THR A 18 11.04 -45.87 21.54
CA THR A 18 9.75 -46.04 20.88
C THR A 18 9.08 -44.67 20.68
N TYR A 19 8.08 -44.58 19.80
CA TYR A 19 7.30 -43.34 19.63
C TYR A 19 6.65 -42.87 20.94
N ASN A 20 6.35 -43.76 21.87
CA ASN A 20 5.86 -43.39 23.20
C ASN A 20 6.92 -42.62 23.98
N LYS A 21 8.16 -43.14 24.04
CA LYS A 21 9.27 -42.47 24.73
C LYS A 21 9.65 -41.14 24.08
N ILE A 22 9.61 -41.07 22.74
CA ILE A 22 9.86 -39.82 22.01
C ILE A 22 8.76 -38.80 22.32
N HIS A 23 7.49 -39.22 22.29
CA HIS A 23 6.37 -38.36 22.64
C HIS A 23 6.46 -37.83 24.08
N GLU A 24 6.77 -38.69 25.05
CA GLU A 24 6.90 -38.32 26.46
C GLU A 24 8.03 -37.31 26.69
N ARG A 25 9.17 -37.45 25.99
CA ARG A 25 10.32 -36.54 26.14
C ARG A 25 10.20 -35.25 25.32
N THR A 26 9.50 -35.26 24.18
CA THR A 26 9.48 -34.11 23.24
C THR A 26 8.11 -33.42 23.12
N GLY A 27 7.03 -34.04 23.60
CA GLY A 27 5.66 -33.59 23.38
C GLY A 27 5.15 -33.76 21.95
N ILE A 28 5.92 -34.36 21.04
CA ILE A 28 5.53 -34.53 19.63
C ILE A 28 4.47 -35.63 19.51
N ALA A 29 3.35 -35.35 18.84
CA ALA A 29 2.27 -36.32 18.65
C ALA A 29 2.76 -37.57 17.88
N LYS A 30 2.41 -38.77 18.37
CA LYS A 30 2.84 -40.06 17.80
C LYS A 30 2.45 -40.21 16.32
N LEU A 31 1.28 -39.68 15.94
CA LEU A 31 0.80 -39.67 14.56
C LEU A 31 1.77 -38.93 13.63
N ASN A 32 2.35 -37.82 14.08
CA ASN A 32 3.28 -37.03 13.28
C ASN A 32 4.59 -37.79 13.07
N LEU A 33 5.13 -38.45 14.11
CA LEU A 33 6.33 -39.28 14.02
C LEU A 33 6.17 -40.40 12.97
N SER A 34 4.99 -41.05 12.94
CA SER A 34 4.68 -42.09 11.94
C SER A 34 4.63 -41.51 10.52
N LYS A 35 3.93 -40.39 10.33
CA LYS A 35 3.83 -39.74 9.01
C LYS A 35 5.19 -39.29 8.48
N TRP A 36 6.06 -38.77 9.35
CA TRP A 36 7.40 -38.34 8.94
C TRP A 36 8.30 -39.53 8.55
N ARG A 37 8.20 -40.67 9.25
CA ARG A 37 8.94 -41.88 8.91
C ARG A 37 8.57 -42.42 7.53
N ASN A 38 7.28 -42.34 7.18
CA ASN A 38 6.76 -42.80 5.88
C ASN A 38 6.91 -41.75 4.76
N GLY A 39 7.44 -40.55 5.07
CA GLY A 39 7.56 -39.46 4.10
C GLY A 39 6.24 -38.78 3.72
N GLU A 40 5.15 -39.07 4.45
CA GLU A 40 3.81 -38.51 4.19
C GLU A 40 3.70 -37.03 4.59
N SER A 41 4.58 -36.53 5.45
CA SER A 41 4.66 -35.11 5.83
C SER A 41 6.06 -34.73 6.35
N LYS A 42 6.27 -33.45 6.67
CA LYS A 42 7.53 -32.92 7.25
C LYS A 42 7.23 -32.19 8.57
N PRO A 43 8.19 -32.12 9.52
CA PRO A 43 8.04 -31.34 10.74
C PRO A 43 8.04 -29.85 10.41
N ASN A 44 7.17 -29.10 11.11
CA ASN A 44 7.25 -27.65 11.15
C ASN A 44 8.39 -27.19 12.09
N GLN A 45 8.66 -25.88 12.12
CA GLN A 45 9.79 -25.31 12.88
C GLN A 45 9.81 -25.73 14.37
N ASP A 46 8.66 -25.67 15.06
CA ASP A 46 8.55 -26.06 16.48
C ASP A 46 8.88 -27.55 16.71
N ASN A 47 8.37 -28.42 15.84
CA ASN A 47 8.67 -29.85 15.93
C ASN A 47 10.12 -30.18 15.54
N LEU A 48 10.72 -29.43 14.63
CA LEU A 48 12.12 -29.59 14.24
C LEU A 48 13.06 -29.15 15.37
N LEU A 49 12.75 -28.04 16.06
CA LEU A 49 13.45 -27.60 17.27
C LEU A 49 13.41 -28.68 18.36
N LYS A 50 12.21 -29.24 18.64
CA LYS A 50 12.04 -30.32 19.62
C LYS A 50 12.87 -31.57 19.29
N LEU A 51 12.93 -31.97 18.01
CA LEU A 51 13.75 -33.11 17.59
C LEU A 51 15.26 -32.80 17.68
N ARG A 52 15.67 -31.58 17.34
CA ARG A 52 17.06 -31.13 17.48
C ARG A 52 17.51 -31.16 18.94
N ASP A 53 16.71 -30.57 19.83
CA ASP A 53 17.02 -30.48 21.26
C ASP A 53 17.08 -31.88 21.88
N PHE A 54 16.17 -32.76 21.46
CA PHE A 54 16.20 -34.15 21.87
C PHE A 54 17.46 -34.89 21.38
N ALA A 55 17.90 -34.66 20.14
CA ALA A 55 19.14 -35.23 19.65
C ALA A 55 20.37 -34.71 20.42
N LEU A 56 20.38 -33.42 20.77
CA LEU A 56 21.44 -32.80 21.58
C LEU A 56 21.45 -33.37 23.00
N GLU A 57 20.28 -33.52 23.61
CA GLU A 57 20.11 -34.18 24.92
C GLU A 57 20.76 -35.56 24.89
N LEU A 58 20.42 -36.41 23.91
CA LEU A 58 21.01 -37.74 23.78
C LEU A 58 22.53 -37.72 23.57
N LEU A 59 23.06 -36.72 22.87
CA LEU A 59 24.51 -36.53 22.68
C LEU A 59 25.22 -36.06 23.95
N THR A 60 24.51 -35.45 24.90
CA THR A 60 25.06 -34.79 26.10
C THR A 60 24.66 -35.44 27.42
N GLU A 61 23.72 -36.40 27.41
CA GLU A 61 23.26 -37.13 28.59
C GLU A 61 24.40 -38.00 29.16
N ASN A 62 25.07 -37.49 30.20
CA ASN A 62 26.15 -38.16 30.96
C ASN A 62 25.71 -39.46 31.68
N GLY A 63 24.48 -39.94 31.45
CA GLY A 63 23.90 -41.12 32.08
C GLY A 63 24.19 -42.44 31.36
N PHE A 64 24.71 -42.41 30.13
CA PHE A 64 25.27 -43.60 29.48
C PHE A 64 26.75 -43.67 29.87
N ASN A 65 27.11 -44.61 30.75
CA ASN A 65 28.48 -44.83 31.27
C ASN A 65 29.56 -45.19 30.21
N PHE A 66 29.35 -44.82 28.94
CA PHE A 66 30.28 -44.93 27.82
C PHE A 66 29.97 -43.80 26.83
N PRO A 67 30.97 -43.23 26.13
CA PRO A 67 30.67 -42.37 24.99
C PRO A 67 29.74 -43.13 24.04
N LEU A 68 28.65 -42.48 23.65
CA LEU A 68 27.64 -43.03 22.74
C LEU A 68 28.36 -43.67 21.54
N LYS A 69 28.07 -44.95 21.25
CA LYS A 69 28.81 -45.68 20.22
C LYS A 69 28.79 -44.88 18.92
N LYS A 70 29.92 -44.88 18.21
CA LYS A 70 30.12 -44.12 16.97
C LYS A 70 28.96 -44.31 15.98
N GLU A 71 28.45 -45.53 15.86
CA GLU A 71 27.31 -45.91 15.01
C GLU A 71 25.98 -45.17 15.32
N TYR A 72 25.78 -44.71 16.55
CA TYR A 72 24.60 -43.92 16.97
C TYR A 72 24.92 -42.43 17.09
N ARG A 73 26.18 -42.10 17.39
CA ARG A 73 26.63 -40.71 17.57
C ARG A 73 26.67 -39.95 16.25
N GLU A 74 27.27 -40.52 15.20
CA GLU A 74 27.40 -39.85 13.91
C GLU A 74 26.04 -39.48 13.28
N PRO A 75 25.01 -40.37 13.28
CA PRO A 75 23.70 -39.99 12.79
C PRO A 75 23.02 -38.87 13.59
N LEU A 76 23.18 -38.86 14.91
CA LEU A 76 22.63 -37.80 15.77
C LEU A 76 23.34 -36.46 15.52
N GLU A 77 24.67 -36.44 15.41
CA GLU A 77 25.43 -35.22 15.08
C GLU A 77 25.08 -34.70 13.67
N LYS A 78 24.93 -35.60 12.69
CA LYS A 78 24.53 -35.24 11.33
C LYS A 78 23.12 -34.65 11.31
N PHE A 79 22.18 -35.24 12.04
CA PHE A 79 20.83 -34.70 12.17
C PHE A 79 20.83 -33.34 12.89
N TYR A 80 21.58 -33.20 13.98
CA TYR A 80 21.68 -31.95 14.73
C TYR A 80 22.18 -30.80 13.86
N ARG A 81 23.29 -31.00 13.11
CA ARG A 81 23.83 -30.00 12.18
C ARG A 81 22.84 -29.66 11.07
N TYR A 82 22.21 -30.68 10.48
CA TYR A 82 21.18 -30.48 9.47
C TYR A 82 19.99 -29.66 10.00
N ALA A 83 19.54 -29.97 11.23
CA ALA A 83 18.45 -29.24 11.85
C ALA A 83 18.85 -27.78 12.13
N GLU A 84 20.07 -27.52 12.59
CA GLU A 84 20.61 -26.16 12.76
C GLU A 84 20.63 -25.37 11.44
N GLU A 85 21.19 -25.95 10.37
CA GLU A 85 21.22 -25.32 9.04
C GLU A 85 19.82 -25.00 8.54
N VAL A 86 18.89 -25.96 8.62
CA VAL A 86 17.50 -25.77 8.22
C VAL A 86 16.79 -24.72 9.08
N LEU A 87 17.02 -24.72 10.40
CA LEU A 87 16.39 -23.77 11.31
C LEU A 87 16.91 -22.34 11.13
N GLN A 88 18.16 -22.18 10.69
CA GLN A 88 18.74 -20.88 10.30
C GLN A 88 18.12 -20.34 9.01
N GLU A 89 17.83 -21.22 8.05
CA GLU A 89 17.18 -20.86 6.78
C GLU A 89 15.66 -20.73 6.89
N MET A 90 15.04 -21.35 7.90
CA MET A 90 13.59 -21.27 8.12
C MET A 90 13.20 -19.88 8.65
N PRO A 91 12.30 -19.14 7.97
CA PRO A 91 11.78 -17.90 8.50
C PRO A 91 11.07 -18.16 9.83
N LYS A 92 11.58 -17.54 10.91
CA LYS A 92 10.97 -17.63 12.25
C LYS A 92 9.53 -17.14 12.21
N LYS A 93 8.61 -17.95 12.73
CA LYS A 93 7.18 -17.59 12.85
C LYS A 93 7.05 -16.22 13.56
N ASN A 94 6.31 -15.29 12.95
CA ASN A 94 6.10 -13.90 13.41
C ASN A 94 7.32 -12.95 13.38
N HIS A 95 8.48 -13.37 12.85
CA HIS A 95 9.64 -12.48 12.79
C HIS A 95 9.41 -11.26 11.88
N LYS A 96 8.70 -11.46 10.78
CA LYS A 96 8.32 -10.38 9.85
C LYS A 96 7.48 -9.30 10.53
N GLU A 97 6.48 -9.70 11.30
CA GLU A 97 5.64 -8.76 12.06
C GLU A 97 6.43 -8.04 13.15
N ALA A 98 7.31 -8.76 13.85
CA ALA A 98 8.18 -8.18 14.87
C ALA A 98 9.17 -7.16 14.27
N THR A 99 9.69 -7.42 13.08
CA THR A 99 10.55 -6.47 12.34
C THR A 99 9.77 -5.20 12.01
N ILE A 100 8.56 -5.32 11.47
CA ILE A 100 7.71 -4.14 11.16
C ILE A 100 7.47 -3.32 12.42
N LEU A 101 7.06 -3.96 13.52
CA LEU A 101 6.80 -3.23 14.77
C LEU A 101 8.09 -2.60 15.35
N SER A 102 9.25 -3.26 15.21
CA SER A 102 10.54 -2.71 15.65
C SER A 102 10.97 -1.50 14.84
N ASP A 103 10.72 -1.49 13.53
CA ASP A 103 11.06 -0.38 12.65
C ASP A 103 10.28 0.90 13.01
N HIS A 104 9.15 0.77 13.70
CA HIS A 104 8.29 1.86 14.14
C HIS A 104 8.27 2.06 15.67
N VAL A 105 9.24 1.51 16.40
CA VAL A 105 9.26 1.53 17.88
C VAL A 105 9.15 2.94 18.48
N ASP A 106 9.72 3.93 17.80
CA ASP A 106 9.75 5.34 18.23
C ASP A 106 8.49 6.13 17.84
N ASN A 107 7.57 5.54 17.04
CA ASN A 107 6.34 6.18 16.59
C ASN A 107 5.10 5.46 17.17
N GLN A 108 4.67 5.92 18.35
CA GLN A 108 3.55 5.31 19.07
C GLN A 108 2.21 5.40 18.31
N GLU A 109 1.97 6.47 17.57
CA GLU A 109 0.76 6.61 16.74
C GLU A 109 0.74 5.57 15.61
N ALA A 110 1.87 5.37 14.92
CA ALA A 110 1.99 4.35 13.90
C ALA A 110 1.79 2.95 14.49
N LEU A 111 2.35 2.66 15.67
CA LEU A 111 2.18 1.37 16.35
C LEU A 111 0.72 1.08 16.72
N GLN A 112 -0.05 2.10 17.12
CA GLN A 112 -1.47 1.96 17.44
C GLN A 112 -2.28 1.46 16.24
N PHE A 113 -1.88 1.81 15.01
CA PHE A 113 -2.52 1.32 13.79
C PHE A 113 -1.89 0.01 13.27
N LEU A 114 -0.56 -0.06 13.23
CA LEU A 114 0.18 -1.18 12.63
C LEU A 114 -0.08 -2.50 13.35
N LYS A 115 -0.17 -2.46 14.69
CA LYS A 115 -0.36 -3.70 15.47
C LYS A 115 -1.71 -4.36 15.13
N PRO A 116 -2.86 -3.67 15.18
CA PRO A 116 -4.12 -4.19 14.66
C PRO A 116 -4.01 -4.64 13.20
N ALA A 117 -3.47 -3.82 12.31
CA ALA A 117 -3.42 -4.15 10.88
C ALA A 117 -2.64 -5.45 10.59
N LEU A 118 -1.56 -5.72 11.32
CA LEU A 118 -0.80 -6.97 11.25
C LEU A 118 -1.54 -8.16 11.88
N ASP A 119 -2.20 -7.95 13.01
CA ASP A 119 -3.02 -8.99 13.65
C ASP A 119 -4.13 -9.45 12.68
N PHE A 120 -4.82 -8.51 12.02
CA PHE A 120 -5.87 -8.81 11.03
C PHE A 120 -5.34 -9.18 9.64
N GLY A 121 -4.03 -9.16 9.40
CA GLY A 121 -3.42 -9.50 8.11
C GLY A 121 -3.94 -8.64 6.98
N LEU A 122 -3.88 -7.31 7.15
CA LEU A 122 -4.28 -6.31 6.16
C LEU A 122 -3.20 -6.01 5.12
N PHE A 123 -1.95 -6.39 5.37
CA PHE A 123 -0.82 -6.11 4.49
C PHE A 123 -0.35 -7.39 3.81
N ASP A 124 -0.15 -7.31 2.49
CA ASP A 124 0.45 -8.39 1.70
C ASP A 124 1.98 -8.27 1.62
N SER A 125 2.51 -7.05 1.80
CA SER A 125 3.95 -6.78 1.80
C SER A 125 4.31 -5.60 2.71
N TYR A 126 5.59 -5.51 3.04
CA TYR A 126 6.16 -4.42 3.81
C TYR A 126 7.49 -3.96 3.18
N ILE A 127 7.71 -2.65 3.15
CA ILE A 127 8.94 -2.02 2.67
C ILE A 127 9.38 -0.98 3.70
N ASN A 128 10.62 -1.09 4.15
CA ASN A 128 11.28 -0.08 4.95
C ASN A 128 12.12 0.81 4.01
N PHE A 129 11.74 2.08 3.89
CA PHE A 129 12.39 3.04 3.01
C PHE A 129 13.80 3.44 3.49
N ASN A 130 14.04 3.44 4.80
CA ASN A 130 15.34 3.81 5.38
C ASN A 130 16.39 2.73 5.10
N SER A 131 16.01 1.45 5.22
CA SER A 131 16.91 0.33 4.95
C SER A 131 16.85 -0.18 3.51
N ARG A 132 15.93 0.34 2.68
CA ARG A 132 15.63 -0.11 1.30
C ARG A 132 15.40 -1.63 1.21
N SER A 133 14.86 -2.22 2.28
CA SER A 133 14.56 -3.65 2.36
C SER A 133 13.05 -3.87 2.45
N GLY A 134 12.58 -5.00 1.93
CA GLY A 134 11.16 -5.35 1.96
C GLY A 134 10.93 -6.85 1.87
N PHE A 135 9.74 -7.28 2.28
CA PHE A 135 9.33 -8.68 2.24
C PHE A 135 7.82 -8.83 2.13
N ASN A 136 7.38 -9.93 1.53
CA ASN A 136 5.98 -10.32 1.51
C ASN A 136 5.57 -10.92 2.86
N LEU A 137 4.35 -10.63 3.30
CA LEU A 137 3.74 -11.18 4.51
C LEU A 137 2.93 -12.44 4.16
N GLU A 138 2.79 -13.35 5.12
CA GLU A 138 1.95 -14.54 4.92
C GLU A 138 0.48 -14.13 5.00
N HIS A 139 -0.31 -14.55 4.01
CA HIS A 139 -1.71 -14.20 3.96
C HIS A 139 -2.49 -14.93 5.06
N LYS A 140 -3.06 -14.16 6.00
CA LYS A 140 -3.92 -14.71 7.07
C LYS A 140 -5.36 -14.83 6.56
N GLY A 141 -5.77 -16.06 6.28
CA GLY A 141 -7.12 -16.37 5.80
C GLY A 141 -8.22 -16.24 6.86
N GLN A 142 -7.89 -16.43 8.14
CA GLN A 142 -8.83 -16.33 9.26
C GLN A 142 -8.19 -15.61 10.45
N ILE A 143 -9.03 -14.94 11.25
CA ILE A 143 -8.60 -14.31 12.49
C ILE A 143 -8.28 -15.41 13.52
N GLU A 144 -7.09 -15.38 14.10
CA GLU A 144 -6.72 -16.36 15.13
C GLU A 144 -7.54 -16.13 16.40
N ARG A 145 -7.96 -17.21 17.08
CA ARG A 145 -8.71 -17.13 18.37
C ARG A 145 -8.05 -16.26 19.44
N LYS A 146 -6.72 -16.12 19.42
CA LYS A 146 -5.99 -15.25 20.35
C LYS A 146 -6.26 -13.77 20.07
N ILE A 147 -6.38 -13.41 18.80
CA ILE A 147 -6.71 -12.07 18.33
C ILE A 147 -8.17 -11.76 18.67
N GLU A 148 -9.10 -12.70 18.46
CA GLU A 148 -10.51 -12.51 18.85
C GLU A 148 -10.67 -12.10 20.32
N LYS A 149 -9.94 -12.74 21.24
CA LYS A 149 -9.94 -12.38 22.66
C LYS A 149 -9.31 -11.02 22.93
N GLN A 150 -8.25 -10.66 22.21
CA GLN A 150 -7.55 -9.39 22.37
C GLN A 150 -8.44 -8.20 22.00
N TYR A 151 -9.29 -8.34 20.97
CA TYR A 151 -10.15 -7.27 20.45
C TYR A 151 -11.62 -7.41 20.89
N GLN A 152 -11.92 -8.29 21.85
CA GLN A 152 -13.27 -8.52 22.35
C GLN A 152 -13.90 -7.26 22.97
N SER A 153 -13.12 -6.46 23.71
CA SER A 153 -13.61 -5.21 24.31
C SER A 153 -14.04 -4.21 23.25
N MET A 154 -13.29 -4.11 22.15
CA MET A 154 -13.63 -3.22 21.02
C MET A 154 -14.90 -3.67 20.31
N PHE A 155 -15.08 -4.99 20.14
CA PHE A 155 -16.35 -5.53 19.63
C PHE A 155 -17.53 -5.09 20.50
N ILE A 156 -17.42 -5.30 21.81
CA ILE A 156 -18.48 -4.97 22.77
C ILE A 156 -18.81 -3.48 22.69
N LEU A 157 -17.79 -2.61 22.68
CA LEU A 157 -17.97 -1.16 22.57
C LEU A 157 -18.75 -0.79 21.30
N ASN A 158 -18.26 -1.21 20.14
CA ASN A 158 -18.88 -0.89 18.85
C ASN A 158 -20.28 -1.48 18.68
N PHE A 159 -20.51 -2.69 19.21
CA PHE A 159 -21.81 -3.32 19.16
C PHE A 159 -22.84 -2.60 20.03
N ASN A 160 -22.43 -2.10 21.20
CA ASN A 160 -23.29 -1.25 22.03
C ASN A 160 -23.51 0.14 21.39
N LEU A 161 -22.48 0.76 20.81
CA LEU A 161 -22.64 2.02 20.08
C LEU A 161 -23.65 1.89 18.93
N LEU A 162 -23.64 0.77 18.21
CA LEU A 162 -24.64 0.48 17.18
C LEU A 162 -26.04 0.33 17.77
N ILE A 163 -26.20 -0.45 18.84
CA ILE A 163 -27.50 -0.66 19.51
C ILE A 163 -28.08 0.69 19.96
N ASP A 164 -27.27 1.47 20.69
CA ASP A 164 -27.67 2.77 21.20
C ASP A 164 -27.97 3.73 20.05
N PHE A 165 -27.20 3.69 18.97
CA PHE A 165 -27.48 4.52 17.79
C PHE A 165 -28.83 4.19 17.18
N ILE A 166 -29.15 2.91 16.98
CA ILE A 166 -30.44 2.50 16.41
C ILE A 166 -31.58 2.93 17.35
N ASP A 167 -31.53 2.52 18.62
CA ASP A 167 -32.59 2.81 19.58
C ASP A 167 -32.83 4.33 19.73
N ASN A 168 -31.78 5.16 19.68
CA ASN A 168 -31.90 6.63 19.76
C ASN A 168 -32.38 7.31 18.47
N ASN A 169 -32.46 6.61 17.34
CA ASN A 169 -32.86 7.17 16.05
C ASN A 169 -34.13 6.54 15.46
N SER A 170 -34.55 5.36 15.93
CA SER A 170 -35.76 4.67 15.46
C SER A 170 -37.06 5.46 15.66
N ASP A 171 -37.14 6.35 16.64
CA ASP A 171 -38.34 7.18 16.89
C ASP A 171 -38.38 8.47 16.06
N LYS A 172 -37.32 8.76 15.29
CA LYS A 172 -37.22 10.02 14.53
C LYS A 172 -37.95 9.88 13.20
N ASP A 173 -38.93 10.75 12.97
CA ASP A 173 -39.56 10.89 11.67
C ASP A 173 -38.71 11.73 10.69
N VAL A 174 -39.06 11.68 9.40
CA VAL A 174 -38.40 12.47 8.35
C VAL A 174 -38.43 13.97 8.67
N LYS A 175 -39.50 14.48 9.31
CA LYS A 175 -39.62 15.90 9.65
C LYS A 175 -38.58 16.33 10.70
N ALA A 176 -38.36 15.52 11.72
CA ALA A 176 -37.36 15.78 12.76
C ALA A 176 -35.94 15.81 12.18
N LEU A 177 -35.64 15.01 11.15
CA LEU A 177 -34.36 15.02 10.44
C LEU A 177 -34.20 16.26 9.55
N LEU A 178 -35.26 16.68 8.85
CA LEU A 178 -35.26 17.93 8.06
C LEU A 178 -34.96 19.17 8.93
N CYS A 179 -35.47 19.20 10.17
CA CYS A 179 -35.16 20.27 11.13
C CYS A 179 -33.67 20.32 11.56
N LYS A 180 -32.86 19.32 11.21
CA LYS A 180 -31.41 19.28 11.42
C LYS A 180 -30.61 19.60 10.15
N ASN A 181 -31.21 20.30 9.20
CA ASN A 181 -30.62 20.68 7.91
C ASN A 181 -30.26 19.49 7.01
N TRP A 182 -30.92 18.35 7.17
CA TRP A 182 -30.75 17.23 6.24
C TRP A 182 -31.54 17.50 4.95
N THR A 183 -31.00 17.09 3.81
CA THR A 183 -31.78 17.06 2.57
C THR A 183 -32.89 16.03 2.70
N ARG A 184 -34.00 16.24 1.98
CA ARG A 184 -35.13 15.31 1.99
C ARG A 184 -34.73 13.89 1.57
N GLU A 185 -33.94 13.77 0.51
CA GLU A 185 -33.43 12.49 0.01
C GLU A 185 -32.64 11.74 1.09
N ARG A 186 -31.73 12.43 1.80
CA ARG A 186 -30.95 11.84 2.89
C ARG A 186 -31.81 11.44 4.08
N ALA A 187 -32.78 12.28 4.45
CA ALA A 187 -33.69 12.02 5.58
C ALA A 187 -34.61 10.82 5.29
N GLU A 188 -35.18 10.74 4.10
CA GLU A 188 -36.04 9.62 3.68
C GLU A 188 -35.25 8.32 3.58
N GLN A 189 -34.05 8.34 3.02
CA GLN A 189 -33.19 7.16 2.95
C GLN A 189 -32.82 6.63 4.34
N PHE A 190 -32.35 7.51 5.23
CA PHE A 190 -31.96 7.12 6.59
C PHE A 190 -33.12 6.53 7.38
N TYR A 191 -34.30 7.17 7.28
CA TYR A 191 -35.53 6.68 7.88
C TYR A 191 -35.85 5.27 7.37
N ASN A 192 -35.95 5.09 6.05
CA ASN A 192 -36.34 3.81 5.44
C ASN A 192 -35.38 2.64 5.76
N ASN A 193 -34.14 2.92 6.12
CA ASN A 193 -33.14 1.90 6.43
C ASN A 193 -33.04 1.56 7.92
N LEU A 194 -33.59 2.40 8.81
CA LEU A 194 -33.65 2.12 10.24
C LEU A 194 -34.86 1.22 10.57
N PRO A 195 -34.75 0.35 11.59
CA PRO A 195 -35.91 -0.35 12.11
C PRO A 195 -36.80 0.59 12.92
N HIS A 196 -38.12 0.46 12.77
CA HIS A 196 -39.10 1.22 13.54
C HIS A 196 -39.94 0.30 14.43
N GLU A 197 -40.47 0.82 15.53
CA GLU A 197 -41.30 0.05 16.47
C GLU A 197 -42.53 -0.54 15.76
N GLU A 198 -43.16 0.25 14.89
CA GLU A 198 -44.31 -0.10 14.05
C GLU A 198 -44.08 -1.37 13.19
N ASP A 199 -42.82 -1.64 12.78
CA ASP A 199 -42.47 -2.82 11.99
C ASP A 199 -42.67 -4.14 12.76
N TYR A 200 -42.78 -4.07 14.09
CA TYR A 200 -42.73 -5.22 15.00
C TYR A 200 -43.93 -5.35 15.93
N GLU A 201 -44.74 -4.30 16.10
CA GLU A 201 -45.93 -4.32 16.97
C GLU A 201 -46.92 -5.43 16.59
N GLU A 202 -47.17 -5.62 15.29
CA GLU A 202 -48.10 -6.65 14.79
C GLU A 202 -47.54 -8.08 14.88
N LEU A 203 -46.21 -8.24 14.80
CA LEU A 203 -45.56 -9.55 14.73
C LEU A 203 -45.49 -10.27 16.08
N GLU A 204 -45.36 -9.53 17.18
CA GLU A 204 -45.13 -10.12 18.51
C GLU A 204 -46.31 -9.94 19.47
N ASN A 205 -47.35 -9.19 19.08
CA ASN A 205 -48.53 -8.94 19.93
C ASN A 205 -48.15 -8.31 21.28
N VAL A 206 -47.15 -7.41 21.27
CA VAL A 206 -46.58 -6.72 22.44
C VAL A 206 -46.69 -5.22 22.23
N SER A 207 -47.14 -4.50 23.26
CA SER A 207 -47.34 -3.04 23.23
C SER A 207 -46.07 -2.22 23.47
N PHE A 208 -44.90 -2.86 23.64
CA PHE A 208 -43.65 -2.18 23.98
C PHE A 208 -42.43 -3.07 23.72
N ILE A 209 -41.41 -2.53 23.04
CA ILE A 209 -40.15 -3.20 22.75
C ILE A 209 -39.01 -2.46 23.49
N PRO A 210 -38.37 -3.07 24.52
CA PRO A 210 -37.35 -2.38 25.30
C PRO A 210 -36.08 -1.95 24.53
N SER A 211 -35.78 -2.59 23.40
CA SER A 211 -34.71 -2.22 22.48
C SER A 211 -35.05 -2.75 21.10
N ILE A 212 -35.39 -1.85 20.18
CA ILE A 212 -35.72 -2.16 18.79
C ILE A 212 -34.49 -2.77 18.10
N ALA A 213 -33.32 -2.24 18.42
CA ALA A 213 -32.04 -2.71 17.89
C ALA A 213 -31.79 -4.20 18.22
N GLU A 214 -31.99 -4.63 19.47
CA GLU A 214 -31.80 -6.04 19.86
C GLU A 214 -32.73 -6.98 19.07
N PHE A 215 -33.98 -6.54 18.84
CA PHE A 215 -34.96 -7.30 18.07
C PHE A 215 -34.58 -7.39 16.59
N TRP A 216 -34.32 -6.24 15.95
CA TRP A 216 -33.94 -6.16 14.55
C TRP A 216 -32.68 -6.98 14.26
N LEU A 217 -31.63 -6.85 15.08
CA LEU A 217 -30.39 -7.61 14.93
C LEU A 217 -30.63 -9.11 15.07
N ALA A 218 -31.41 -9.54 16.06
CA ALA A 218 -31.74 -10.97 16.23
C ALA A 218 -32.42 -11.56 14.98
N GLN A 219 -33.40 -10.84 14.42
CA GLN A 219 -34.11 -11.27 13.22
C GLN A 219 -33.22 -11.27 11.96
N LYS A 220 -32.53 -10.16 11.68
CA LYS A 220 -31.70 -10.01 10.47
C LYS A 220 -30.52 -10.97 10.47
N LEU A 221 -29.91 -11.22 11.62
CA LEU A 221 -28.79 -12.17 11.75
C LEU A 221 -29.24 -13.63 11.91
N LYS A 222 -30.54 -13.87 12.13
CA LYS A 222 -31.14 -15.18 12.42
C LYS A 222 -30.51 -15.86 13.65
N VAL A 223 -30.37 -15.08 14.72
CA VAL A 223 -29.85 -15.53 16.03
C VAL A 223 -30.88 -15.26 17.13
N SER A 224 -30.71 -15.90 18.28
CA SER A 224 -31.61 -15.65 19.42
C SER A 224 -31.35 -14.28 20.06
N LYS A 225 -32.39 -13.66 20.62
CA LYS A 225 -32.27 -12.44 21.46
C LYS A 225 -31.26 -12.64 22.61
N THR A 226 -31.20 -13.85 23.17
CA THR A 226 -30.22 -14.23 24.20
C THR A 226 -28.78 -14.14 23.69
N GLN A 227 -28.51 -14.54 22.44
CA GLN A 227 -27.17 -14.40 21.85
C GLN A 227 -26.78 -12.94 21.67
N ILE A 228 -27.69 -12.08 21.20
CA ILE A 228 -27.44 -10.63 21.10
C ILE A 228 -27.08 -10.05 22.47
N ARG A 229 -27.83 -10.40 23.52
CA ARG A 229 -27.53 -9.96 24.90
C ARG A 229 -26.19 -10.48 25.41
N ASN A 230 -25.83 -11.73 25.10
CA ASN A 230 -24.53 -12.30 25.48
C ASN A 230 -23.38 -11.57 24.79
N TRP A 231 -23.54 -11.18 23.51
CA TRP A 231 -22.56 -10.37 22.78
C TRP A 231 -22.42 -8.98 23.39
N LYS A 232 -23.54 -8.34 23.74
CA LYS A 232 -23.60 -7.02 24.38
C LYS A 232 -22.81 -6.95 25.69
N ILE A 233 -22.82 -8.01 26.49
CA ILE A 233 -22.11 -8.08 27.77
C ILE A 233 -20.75 -8.80 27.69
N GLY A 234 -20.35 -9.27 26.50
CA GLY A 234 -19.09 -10.00 26.31
C GLY A 234 -19.05 -11.42 26.86
N LYS A 235 -20.21 -12.03 27.16
CA LYS A 235 -20.29 -13.42 27.66
C LYS A 235 -19.91 -14.42 26.56
N ASP A 236 -20.38 -14.17 25.34
CA ASP A 236 -20.04 -14.94 24.14
C ASP A 236 -19.48 -13.99 23.08
N PHE A 237 -18.70 -14.51 22.14
CA PHE A 237 -18.21 -13.78 20.98
C PHE A 237 -18.94 -14.27 19.71
N PRO A 238 -19.30 -13.38 18.76
CA PRO A 238 -19.91 -13.82 17.50
C PRO A 238 -18.96 -14.71 16.70
N THR A 239 -19.52 -15.72 16.03
CA THR A 239 -18.74 -16.52 15.07
C THR A 239 -18.35 -15.68 13.85
N GLU A 240 -17.36 -16.15 13.09
CA GLU A 240 -16.95 -15.52 11.82
C GLU A 240 -18.13 -15.34 10.85
N GLU A 241 -19.04 -16.33 10.80
CA GLU A 241 -20.27 -16.25 10.01
C GLU A 241 -21.20 -15.12 10.50
N ASN A 242 -21.38 -14.98 11.82
CA ASN A 242 -22.22 -13.94 12.40
C ASN A 242 -21.62 -12.54 12.17
N LEU A 243 -20.29 -12.39 12.34
CA LEU A 243 -19.58 -11.15 12.02
C LEU A 243 -19.71 -10.80 10.54
N SER A 244 -19.59 -11.77 9.65
CA SER A 244 -19.75 -11.56 8.20
C SER A 244 -21.18 -11.11 7.85
N LYS A 245 -22.21 -11.75 8.43
CA LYS A 245 -23.61 -11.32 8.28
C LYS A 245 -23.85 -9.91 8.83
N LEU A 246 -23.29 -9.58 9.99
CA LEU A 246 -23.41 -8.26 10.61
C LEU A 246 -22.76 -7.17 9.76
N LYS A 247 -21.53 -7.41 9.28
CA LYS A 247 -20.84 -6.51 8.36
C LYS A 247 -21.64 -6.29 7.08
N LYS A 248 -22.16 -7.37 6.48
CA LYS A 248 -22.98 -7.29 5.26
C LYS A 248 -24.29 -6.53 5.47
N LEU A 249 -24.96 -6.73 6.61
CA LEU A 249 -26.19 -6.04 6.97
C LEU A 249 -25.99 -4.51 7.05
N LEU A 250 -24.81 -4.08 7.50
CA LEU A 250 -24.46 -2.68 7.75
C LEU A 250 -23.55 -2.10 6.65
N HIS A 251 -23.43 -2.79 5.52
CA HIS A 251 -22.60 -2.37 4.38
C HIS A 251 -21.12 -2.11 4.72
N LEU A 252 -20.60 -2.73 5.78
CA LEU A 252 -19.22 -2.57 6.22
C LEU A 252 -18.27 -3.53 5.50
N ASN A 253 -17.14 -2.99 5.07
CA ASN A 253 -16.05 -3.74 4.47
C ASN A 253 -14.87 -3.85 5.45
N GLY A 254 -14.01 -4.86 5.23
CA GLY A 254 -12.72 -4.97 5.91
C GLY A 254 -12.70 -5.94 7.12
N LYS A 255 -11.53 -6.56 7.33
CA LYS A 255 -11.32 -7.54 8.39
C LYS A 255 -11.44 -6.93 9.79
N MET A 256 -11.02 -5.66 9.94
CA MET A 256 -11.06 -4.90 11.20
C MET A 256 -12.45 -4.39 11.63
N ALA A 257 -13.47 -4.37 10.77
CA ALA A 257 -14.77 -3.81 11.14
C ALA A 257 -15.33 -4.47 12.43
N PHE A 258 -15.84 -3.64 13.35
CA PHE A 258 -16.20 -3.93 14.75
C PHE A 258 -15.04 -4.18 15.73
N LEU A 259 -13.83 -4.49 15.27
CA LEU A 259 -12.76 -5.02 16.13
C LEU A 259 -11.55 -4.11 16.26
N GLY A 260 -11.19 -3.41 15.19
CA GLY A 260 -9.90 -2.72 15.09
C GLY A 260 -9.91 -1.26 15.55
N TYR A 261 -11.08 -0.63 15.65
CA TYR A 261 -11.22 0.78 16.00
C TYR A 261 -12.64 1.07 16.53
N GLU A 262 -12.80 2.15 17.28
CA GLU A 262 -14.10 2.63 17.76
C GLU A 262 -14.87 3.33 16.64
N PHE A 263 -16.17 3.06 16.52
CA PHE A 263 -17.01 3.71 15.51
C PHE A 263 -17.29 5.18 15.85
N PRO A 264 -16.86 6.13 15.01
CA PRO A 264 -17.31 7.51 15.13
C PRO A 264 -18.78 7.62 14.68
N LYS A 265 -19.47 8.66 15.16
CA LYS A 265 -20.88 8.90 14.87
C LYS A 265 -21.21 8.92 13.37
N TRP A 266 -20.37 9.55 12.54
CA TRP A 266 -20.60 9.64 11.10
C TRP A 266 -20.60 8.26 10.42
N GLN A 267 -19.81 7.31 10.93
CA GLN A 267 -19.76 5.95 10.39
C GLN A 267 -21.01 5.17 10.78
N LEU A 268 -21.55 5.38 11.99
CA LEU A 268 -22.85 4.81 12.39
C LEU A 268 -23.98 5.36 11.50
N GLU A 269 -23.95 6.66 11.15
CA GLU A 269 -24.90 7.24 10.20
C GLU A 269 -24.77 6.62 8.79
N SER A 270 -23.54 6.39 8.33
CA SER A 270 -23.26 5.85 6.99
C SER A 270 -23.78 4.43 6.80
N MET A 271 -23.79 3.60 7.86
CA MET A 271 -24.36 2.24 7.84
C MET A 271 -25.85 2.21 7.41
N PHE A 272 -26.57 3.34 7.49
CA PHE A 272 -27.98 3.49 7.11
C PHE A 272 -28.17 4.47 5.92
N LEU A 273 -27.08 4.90 5.29
CA LEU A 273 -27.05 5.78 4.12
C LEU A 273 -26.25 5.16 2.95
N PRO A 274 -26.56 3.91 2.54
CA PRO A 274 -25.74 3.15 1.60
C PRO A 274 -25.59 3.82 0.23
N ASP A 275 -26.60 4.53 -0.27
CA ASP A 275 -26.51 5.22 -1.57
C ASP A 275 -25.60 6.45 -1.51
N ILE A 276 -25.45 7.09 -0.33
CA ILE A 276 -24.46 8.16 -0.15
C ILE A 276 -23.06 7.54 -0.11
N ASP A 277 -22.89 6.41 0.59
CA ASP A 277 -21.62 5.67 0.59
C ASP A 277 -21.26 5.10 -0.79
N GLU A 278 -22.24 4.69 -1.59
CA GLU A 278 -22.04 4.26 -2.98
C GLU A 278 -21.70 5.46 -3.88
N LYS A 279 -22.38 6.60 -3.74
CA LYS A 279 -22.03 7.85 -4.44
C LYS A 279 -20.60 8.30 -4.10
N LEU A 280 -20.21 8.25 -2.82
CA LEU A 280 -18.85 8.60 -2.37
C LEU A 280 -17.81 7.61 -2.87
N ARG A 281 -18.06 6.30 -2.78
CA ARG A 281 -17.16 5.28 -3.31
C ARG A 281 -16.97 5.42 -4.82
N LYS A 282 -18.06 5.69 -5.55
CA LYS A 282 -17.98 5.95 -6.98
C LYS A 282 -17.17 7.21 -7.28
N LYS A 283 -17.30 8.27 -6.46
CA LYS A 283 -16.44 9.46 -6.57
C LYS A 283 -14.98 9.13 -6.31
N ASP A 284 -14.68 8.29 -5.32
CA ASP A 284 -13.30 7.84 -5.05
C ASP A 284 -12.76 7.01 -6.23
N GLU A 285 -13.56 6.09 -6.77
CA GLU A 285 -13.19 5.30 -7.97
C GLU A 285 -12.97 6.19 -9.19
N ASP A 286 -13.84 7.17 -9.42
CA ASP A 286 -13.72 8.15 -10.51
C ASP A 286 -12.48 9.04 -10.30
N PHE A 287 -12.21 9.49 -9.07
CA PHE A 287 -11.04 10.28 -8.72
C PHE A 287 -9.75 9.51 -9.02
N LEU A 288 -9.64 8.27 -8.55
CA LEU A 288 -8.49 7.41 -8.81
C LEU A 288 -8.30 7.16 -10.30
N TYR A 289 -9.39 6.96 -11.05
CA TYR A 289 -9.33 6.82 -12.50
C TYR A 289 -8.75 8.07 -13.15
N TYR A 290 -9.20 9.26 -12.75
CA TYR A 290 -8.70 10.52 -13.28
C TYR A 290 -7.24 10.79 -12.91
N GLU A 291 -6.79 10.50 -11.68
CA GLU A 291 -5.36 10.58 -11.32
C GLU A 291 -4.50 9.63 -12.17
N THR A 292 -5.00 8.42 -12.42
CA THR A 292 -4.30 7.44 -13.26
C THR A 292 -4.24 7.90 -14.71
N LEU A 293 -5.29 8.56 -15.20
CA LEU A 293 -5.35 9.12 -16.54
C LEU A 293 -4.44 10.35 -16.69
N GLU A 294 -4.40 11.23 -15.70
CA GLU A 294 -3.48 12.37 -15.63
C GLU A 294 -2.04 11.89 -15.79
N PHE A 295 -1.65 10.89 -15.00
CA PHE A 295 -0.33 10.26 -15.08
C PHE A 295 -0.04 9.70 -16.48
N PHE A 296 -0.98 8.97 -17.08
CA PHE A 296 -0.84 8.44 -18.43
C PHE A 296 -0.60 9.55 -19.47
N ILE A 297 -1.33 10.66 -19.41
CA ILE A 297 -1.15 11.78 -20.34
C ILE A 297 0.22 12.42 -20.17
N GLN A 298 0.68 12.61 -18.94
CA GLN A 298 2.00 13.17 -18.67
C GLN A 298 3.10 12.30 -19.30
N VAL A 299 3.02 10.97 -19.16
CA VAL A 299 3.93 10.02 -19.81
C VAL A 299 3.83 10.11 -21.34
N LEU A 300 2.61 10.17 -21.88
CA LEU A 300 2.35 10.30 -23.31
C LEU A 300 2.97 11.57 -23.88
N PHE A 301 2.79 12.72 -23.22
CA PHE A 301 3.33 14.01 -23.66
C PHE A 301 4.84 14.05 -23.55
N PHE A 302 5.42 13.44 -22.52
CA PHE A 302 6.86 13.38 -22.34
C PHE A 302 7.56 12.59 -23.45
N TYR A 303 7.06 11.39 -23.77
CA TYR A 303 7.70 10.50 -24.74
C TYR A 303 7.32 10.78 -26.19
N CYS A 304 6.06 11.15 -26.41
CA CYS A 304 5.46 11.26 -27.74
C CYS A 304 5.09 12.70 -28.10
N GLY A 305 5.46 13.70 -27.28
CA GLY A 305 5.10 15.11 -27.47
C GLY A 305 5.58 15.75 -28.77
N GLU A 306 6.57 15.17 -29.44
CA GLU A 306 7.02 15.66 -30.75
C GLU A 306 6.12 15.23 -31.92
N THR A 307 5.27 14.22 -31.70
CA THR A 307 4.34 13.72 -32.72
C THR A 307 3.21 14.71 -32.93
N LEU A 308 2.88 15.02 -34.19
CA LEU A 308 1.85 16.01 -34.56
C LEU A 308 0.50 15.76 -33.84
N LEU A 309 0.09 14.50 -33.76
CA LEU A 309 -1.13 14.07 -33.09
C LEU A 309 -1.15 14.41 -31.59
N ILE A 310 -0.01 14.26 -30.92
CA ILE A 310 0.12 14.53 -29.48
C ILE A 310 0.28 16.03 -29.21
N LYS A 311 0.94 16.77 -30.12
CA LYS A 311 0.94 18.24 -30.08
C LYS A 311 -0.47 18.82 -30.16
N GLN A 312 -1.27 18.34 -31.11
CA GLN A 312 -2.67 18.74 -31.24
C GLN A 312 -3.47 18.44 -29.97
N LEU A 313 -3.28 17.25 -29.36
CA LEU A 313 -3.93 16.92 -28.10
C LEU A 313 -3.53 17.86 -26.96
N LYS A 314 -2.24 18.24 -26.88
CA LYS A 314 -1.75 19.21 -25.91
C LYS A 314 -2.36 20.60 -26.13
N ASP A 315 -2.38 21.07 -27.37
CA ASP A 315 -2.98 22.35 -27.74
C ASP A 315 -4.49 22.37 -27.45
N ASP A 316 -5.21 21.26 -27.72
CA ASP A 316 -6.63 21.14 -27.43
C ASP A 316 -6.92 21.18 -25.92
N MET A 317 -6.04 20.59 -25.09
CA MET A 317 -6.13 20.67 -23.62
C MET A 317 -5.86 22.09 -23.13
N GLU A 318 -4.82 22.74 -23.63
CA GLU A 318 -4.48 24.12 -23.29
C GLU A 318 -5.59 25.10 -23.69
N ASN A 319 -6.16 24.93 -24.89
CA ASN A 319 -7.32 25.71 -25.36
C ASN A 319 -8.63 25.38 -24.63
N SER A 320 -8.64 24.36 -23.76
CA SER A 320 -9.80 24.05 -22.93
C SER A 320 -9.84 24.82 -21.63
N LEU A 321 -8.68 25.23 -21.14
CA LEU A 321 -8.54 25.89 -19.86
C LEU A 321 -9.20 27.27 -19.85
N THR A 322 -9.88 27.60 -18.76
CA THR A 322 -10.44 28.94 -18.55
C THR A 322 -9.44 29.93 -17.99
N GLU A 323 -8.38 29.42 -17.34
CA GLU A 323 -7.27 30.20 -16.79
C GLU A 323 -5.96 29.92 -17.56
N GLU A 324 -5.02 30.88 -17.54
CA GLU A 324 -3.71 30.70 -18.19
C GLU A 324 -2.89 29.60 -17.50
N VAL A 325 -2.21 28.77 -18.30
CA VAL A 325 -1.35 27.70 -17.81
C VAL A 325 -0.15 28.30 -17.07
N GLN A 326 -0.05 28.04 -15.76
CA GLN A 326 1.08 28.49 -14.95
C GLN A 326 2.20 27.43 -14.85
N GLU A 327 1.84 26.15 -14.92
CA GLU A 327 2.76 25.03 -14.70
C GLU A 327 2.62 23.97 -15.81
N ASN A 328 2.00 22.83 -15.49
CA ASN A 328 1.82 21.70 -16.39
C ASN A 328 0.38 21.69 -16.92
N VAL A 329 0.23 21.82 -18.25
CA VAL A 329 -1.08 21.80 -18.96
C VAL A 329 -1.98 20.64 -18.51
N VAL A 330 -1.40 19.45 -18.27
CA VAL A 330 -2.16 18.27 -17.88
C VAL A 330 -2.71 18.44 -16.46
N THR A 331 -1.87 18.81 -15.51
CA THR A 331 -2.28 19.00 -14.11
C THR A 331 -3.29 20.13 -13.97
N GLU A 332 -3.07 21.23 -14.69
CA GLU A 332 -4.00 22.36 -14.77
C GLU A 332 -5.37 21.92 -15.30
N PHE A 333 -5.39 21.14 -16.38
CA PHE A 333 -6.62 20.62 -16.97
C PHE A 333 -7.41 19.75 -15.99
N PHE A 334 -6.74 18.80 -15.32
CA PHE A 334 -7.42 17.94 -14.34
C PHE A 334 -7.88 18.70 -13.10
N ARG A 335 -7.09 19.69 -12.65
CA ARG A 335 -7.46 20.56 -11.53
C ARG A 335 -8.70 21.38 -11.84
N GLU A 336 -8.76 22.03 -13.00
CA GLU A 336 -9.93 22.80 -13.41
C GLU A 336 -11.16 21.89 -13.60
N PHE A 337 -11.00 20.75 -14.26
CA PHE A 337 -12.06 19.77 -14.44
C PHE A 337 -12.63 19.27 -13.10
N HIS A 338 -11.76 19.03 -12.11
CA HIS A 338 -12.17 18.68 -10.76
C HIS A 338 -12.89 19.83 -10.06
N ASN A 339 -12.33 21.04 -10.10
CA ASN A 339 -12.91 22.23 -9.48
C ASN A 339 -14.32 22.49 -10.00
N LEU A 340 -14.54 22.45 -11.31
CA LEU A 340 -15.84 22.63 -11.96
C LEU A 340 -16.88 21.60 -11.49
N LYS A 341 -16.47 20.37 -11.20
CA LYS A 341 -17.35 19.34 -10.63
C LYS A 341 -17.67 19.60 -9.16
N VAL A 342 -16.66 19.89 -8.34
CA VAL A 342 -16.81 20.07 -6.89
C VAL A 342 -17.67 21.28 -6.55
N VAL A 343 -17.49 22.40 -7.26
CA VAL A 343 -18.21 23.64 -6.94
C VAL A 343 -19.73 23.52 -7.09
N ARG A 344 -20.22 22.60 -7.93
CA ARG A 344 -21.66 22.34 -8.10
C ARG A 344 -22.25 21.51 -6.97
N GLU A 345 -21.41 20.91 -6.13
CA GLU A 345 -21.84 20.18 -4.93
C GLU A 345 -21.93 21.08 -3.69
N ILE A 346 -21.43 22.31 -3.78
CA ILE A 346 -21.34 23.27 -2.69
C ILE A 346 -22.35 24.39 -2.94
N ILE A 347 -23.17 24.71 -1.94
CA ILE A 347 -24.04 25.89 -1.99
C ILE A 347 -23.20 27.10 -1.57
N PRO A 348 -22.88 28.05 -2.48
CA PRO A 348 -21.99 29.15 -2.16
C PRO A 348 -22.65 30.13 -1.17
N ASN A 349 -21.93 30.48 -0.11
CA ASN A 349 -22.29 31.54 0.83
C ASN A 349 -21.04 32.38 1.19
N GLU A 350 -21.22 33.47 1.94
CA GLU A 350 -20.11 34.37 2.31
C GLU A 350 -18.94 33.66 3.04
N GLU A 351 -19.22 32.57 3.77
CA GLU A 351 -18.21 31.78 4.46
C GLU A 351 -17.48 30.83 3.49
N THR A 352 -18.18 30.27 2.51
CA THR A 352 -17.60 29.47 1.42
C THR A 352 -16.56 30.27 0.64
N TYR A 353 -16.88 31.52 0.24
CA TYR A 353 -15.94 32.38 -0.49
C TYR A 353 -14.69 32.75 0.33
N LYS A 354 -14.81 32.86 1.65
CA LYS A 354 -13.67 33.11 2.55
C LYS A 354 -12.78 31.88 2.71
N ASN A 355 -13.39 30.70 2.79
CA ASN A 355 -12.68 29.45 3.06
C ASN A 355 -12.08 28.81 1.79
N LEU A 356 -12.67 29.09 0.62
CA LEU A 356 -12.26 28.53 -0.67
C LEU A 356 -12.03 29.64 -1.71
N PRO A 357 -11.09 30.57 -1.47
CA PRO A 357 -10.87 31.72 -2.35
C PRO A 357 -10.44 31.30 -3.76
N ASN A 358 -9.74 30.17 -3.89
CA ASN A 358 -9.28 29.62 -5.17
C ASN A 358 -10.42 29.08 -6.04
N LEU A 359 -11.62 28.90 -5.48
CA LEU A 359 -12.81 28.43 -6.21
C LEU A 359 -13.79 29.56 -6.55
N ALA A 360 -13.50 30.80 -6.14
CA ALA A 360 -14.40 31.94 -6.29
C ALA A 360 -14.81 32.16 -7.75
N SER A 361 -13.84 32.13 -8.67
CA SER A 361 -14.09 32.29 -10.12
C SER A 361 -15.07 31.25 -10.66
N TYR A 362 -14.99 30.00 -10.18
CA TYR A 362 -15.87 28.90 -10.59
C TYR A 362 -17.25 28.95 -9.93
N PHE A 363 -17.38 29.49 -8.71
CA PHE A 363 -18.68 29.70 -8.08
C PHE A 363 -19.52 30.74 -8.84
N ASP A 364 -18.87 31.78 -9.36
CA ASP A 364 -19.50 32.86 -10.12
C ASP A 364 -19.94 32.44 -11.54
N MET A 365 -19.49 31.27 -12.04
CA MET A 365 -19.89 30.75 -13.34
C MET A 365 -21.35 30.26 -13.32
N SER A 366 -22.06 30.50 -14.43
CA SER A 366 -23.41 29.96 -14.62
C SER A 366 -23.39 28.46 -14.89
N ASP A 367 -24.45 27.74 -14.50
CA ASP A 367 -24.56 26.29 -14.73
C ASP A 367 -24.43 25.93 -16.22
N GLN A 368 -24.92 26.78 -17.13
CA GLN A 368 -24.78 26.58 -18.57
C GLN A 368 -23.33 26.67 -19.05
N GLN A 369 -22.52 27.56 -18.48
CA GLN A 369 -21.10 27.67 -18.81
C GLN A 369 -20.33 26.47 -18.28
N VAL A 370 -20.58 26.07 -17.04
CA VAL A 370 -19.95 24.90 -16.42
C VAL A 370 -20.28 23.63 -17.19
N ASP A 371 -21.56 23.41 -17.52
CA ASP A 371 -22.01 22.25 -18.31
C ASP A 371 -21.37 22.20 -19.70
N TYR A 372 -21.18 23.36 -20.33
CA TYR A 372 -20.52 23.44 -21.63
C TYR A 372 -19.05 23.03 -21.54
N ILE A 373 -18.32 23.55 -20.55
CA ILE A 373 -16.88 23.25 -20.35
C ILE A 373 -16.71 21.77 -20.00
N LEU A 374 -17.47 21.26 -19.02
CA LEU A 374 -17.40 19.85 -18.61
C LEU A 374 -17.67 18.88 -19.78
N ARG A 375 -18.64 19.18 -20.65
CA ARG A 375 -18.92 18.34 -21.83
C ARG A 375 -17.78 18.35 -22.85
N LYS A 376 -17.17 19.52 -23.07
CA LYS A 376 -16.00 19.68 -23.94
C LYS A 376 -14.83 18.87 -23.39
N ASP A 377 -14.54 19.02 -22.10
CA ASP A 377 -13.43 18.34 -21.43
C ASP A 377 -13.64 16.82 -21.36
N GLU A 378 -14.87 16.35 -21.09
CA GLU A 378 -15.18 14.93 -21.14
C GLU A 378 -15.00 14.34 -22.54
N SER A 379 -15.32 15.10 -23.59
CA SER A 379 -15.05 14.69 -24.97
C SER A 379 -13.55 14.59 -25.21
N LEU A 380 -12.76 15.54 -24.72
CA LEU A 380 -11.30 15.53 -24.85
C LEU A 380 -10.67 14.36 -24.11
N LEU A 381 -11.08 14.11 -22.85
CA LEU A 381 -10.64 12.97 -22.05
C LEU A 381 -10.95 11.63 -22.71
N ARG A 382 -12.09 11.49 -23.40
CA ARG A 382 -12.40 10.28 -24.20
C ARG A 382 -11.48 10.12 -25.40
N GLN A 383 -10.88 11.20 -25.90
CA GLN A 383 -9.96 11.17 -27.03
C GLN A 383 -8.51 10.88 -26.62
N VAL A 384 -8.18 11.09 -25.34
CA VAL A 384 -6.85 10.85 -24.77
C VAL A 384 -6.47 9.37 -24.77
N PHE A 385 -7.35 8.47 -24.31
CA PHE A 385 -6.99 7.05 -24.18
C PHE A 385 -7.45 6.25 -25.40
N LYS A 386 -6.88 6.57 -26.56
CA LYS A 386 -7.12 5.86 -27.83
C LYS A 386 -6.03 4.82 -28.09
N LYS A 387 -6.41 3.77 -28.84
CA LYS A 387 -5.48 2.72 -29.28
C LYS A 387 -4.24 3.29 -30.00
N GLU A 388 -4.42 4.37 -30.74
CA GLU A 388 -3.32 5.09 -31.43
C GLU A 388 -2.30 5.66 -30.44
N HIS A 389 -2.75 6.25 -29.33
CA HIS A 389 -1.86 6.83 -28.31
C HIS A 389 -1.15 5.74 -27.49
N VAL A 390 -1.86 4.65 -27.18
CA VAL A 390 -1.29 3.47 -26.53
C VAL A 390 -0.21 2.84 -27.41
N ASN A 391 -0.49 2.69 -28.72
CA ASN A 391 0.48 2.14 -29.66
C ASN A 391 1.74 3.01 -29.76
N LEU A 392 1.60 4.34 -29.79
CA LEU A 392 2.76 5.24 -29.79
C LEU A 392 3.65 5.02 -28.56
N LEU A 393 3.07 4.88 -27.37
CA LEU A 393 3.84 4.58 -26.16
C LEU A 393 4.49 3.19 -26.18
N LYS A 394 3.81 2.18 -26.76
CA LYS A 394 4.38 0.83 -26.94
C LYS A 394 5.54 0.82 -27.94
N GLU A 395 5.42 1.56 -29.04
CA GLU A 395 6.53 1.72 -29.99
C GLU A 395 7.72 2.44 -29.33
N VAL A 396 7.47 3.42 -28.45
CA VAL A 396 8.54 4.06 -27.68
C VAL A 396 9.14 3.09 -26.66
N SER A 397 8.33 2.28 -25.97
CA SER A 397 8.84 1.33 -24.98
C SER A 397 9.74 0.25 -25.61
N GLU A 398 9.44 -0.15 -26.84
CA GLU A 398 10.26 -1.09 -27.62
C GLU A 398 11.55 -0.44 -28.14
N ASN A 399 11.51 0.81 -28.59
CA ASN A 399 12.63 1.48 -29.27
C ASN A 399 13.59 2.26 -28.36
N ARG A 400 13.12 2.76 -27.20
CA ARG A 400 13.93 3.60 -26.27
C ARG A 400 14.39 2.85 -25.01
N CYS A 401 14.56 1.53 -25.12
CA CYS A 401 15.12 0.65 -24.08
C CYS A 401 14.39 0.73 -22.73
N PHE A 402 13.05 0.65 -22.71
CA PHE A 402 12.37 0.35 -21.44
C PHE A 402 12.89 -0.99 -20.93
N VAL A 403 13.20 -1.08 -19.64
CA VAL A 403 13.49 -2.38 -19.02
C VAL A 403 12.21 -3.20 -18.94
N GLU A 404 12.31 -4.53 -18.86
CA GLU A 404 11.14 -5.41 -18.85
C GLU A 404 10.12 -5.04 -17.75
N GLU A 405 10.59 -4.65 -16.56
CA GLU A 405 9.70 -4.16 -15.49
C GLU A 405 8.87 -2.94 -15.89
N GLN A 406 9.42 -2.03 -16.71
CA GLN A 406 8.70 -0.82 -17.17
C GLN A 406 7.68 -1.16 -18.27
N LYS A 407 7.95 -2.16 -19.10
CA LYS A 407 7.02 -2.64 -20.12
C LYS A 407 5.82 -3.34 -19.48
N GLU A 408 6.07 -4.23 -18.53
CA GLU A 408 5.02 -4.92 -17.75
C GLU A 408 4.10 -3.92 -17.05
N GLN A 409 4.66 -2.85 -16.47
CA GLN A 409 3.90 -1.79 -15.82
C GLN A 409 3.10 -0.93 -16.79
N LEU A 410 3.64 -0.63 -17.98
CA LEU A 410 2.88 0.07 -19.02
C LEU A 410 1.68 -0.76 -19.46
N ASP A 411 1.85 -2.08 -19.62
CA ASP A 411 0.77 -2.99 -19.96
C ASP A 411 -0.29 -3.08 -18.85
N GLU A 412 0.12 -3.11 -17.58
CA GLU A 412 -0.79 -3.06 -16.44
C GLU A 412 -1.59 -1.74 -16.39
N LEU A 413 -0.91 -0.60 -16.54
CA LEU A 413 -1.54 0.72 -16.58
C LEU A 413 -2.57 0.81 -17.71
N VAL A 414 -2.21 0.35 -18.91
CA VAL A 414 -3.11 0.32 -20.07
C VAL A 414 -4.32 -0.57 -19.76
N SER A 415 -4.11 -1.76 -19.21
CA SER A 415 -5.21 -2.68 -18.87
C SER A 415 -6.18 -2.09 -17.84
N LEU A 416 -5.68 -1.35 -16.84
CA LEU A 416 -6.52 -0.69 -15.84
C LEU A 416 -7.37 0.42 -16.47
N LEU A 417 -6.78 1.28 -17.29
CA LEU A 417 -7.47 2.37 -17.97
C LEU A 417 -8.50 1.86 -18.98
N GLU A 418 -8.21 0.77 -19.71
CA GLU A 418 -9.20 0.09 -20.59
C GLU A 418 -10.44 -0.36 -19.81
N ASN A 419 -10.26 -0.77 -18.56
CA ASN A 419 -11.33 -1.22 -17.67
C ASN A 419 -11.96 -0.09 -16.82
N ARG A 420 -11.61 1.18 -17.07
CA ARG A 420 -12.02 2.35 -16.28
C ARG A 420 -11.73 2.21 -14.78
N LYS A 421 -10.54 1.74 -14.44
CA LYS A 421 -10.06 1.59 -13.06
C LYS A 421 -8.87 2.51 -12.81
N GLY A 422 -8.75 2.99 -11.57
CA GLY A 422 -7.60 3.74 -11.08
C GLY A 422 -6.82 3.00 -9.99
N VAL A 423 -5.67 3.56 -9.60
CA VAL A 423 -4.76 2.99 -8.59
C VAL A 423 -4.47 4.01 -7.48
N ASN A 424 -4.59 3.60 -6.22
CA ASN A 424 -4.34 4.43 -5.02
C ASN A 424 -2.93 5.04 -4.96
N PHE A 425 -1.98 4.43 -5.65
CA PHE A 425 -0.63 4.93 -5.84
C PHE A 425 -0.22 4.45 -7.24
N PRO A 426 -0.17 5.31 -8.27
CA PRO A 426 0.44 4.91 -9.54
C PRO A 426 1.84 4.38 -9.22
N TYR A 427 2.01 3.07 -9.41
CA TYR A 427 3.02 2.27 -8.74
C TYR A 427 4.42 2.89 -8.79
N PHE A 428 5.07 2.84 -7.63
CA PHE A 428 6.42 3.29 -7.23
C PHE A 428 7.61 2.89 -8.15
N LYS A 429 7.38 2.38 -9.36
CA LYS A 429 8.42 1.97 -10.32
C LYS A 429 8.33 2.60 -11.70
N PHE A 430 7.26 3.33 -12.02
CA PHE A 430 7.32 4.38 -13.05
C PHE A 430 8.01 5.66 -12.54
N ARG A 431 8.44 5.67 -11.27
CA ARG A 431 9.20 6.74 -10.59
C ARG A 431 10.44 7.22 -11.38
N PHE A 432 10.93 6.42 -12.32
CA PHE A 432 12.06 6.77 -13.19
C PHE A 432 11.66 7.45 -14.51
N LEU A 433 10.37 7.59 -14.81
CA LEU A 433 9.87 8.22 -16.05
C LEU A 433 9.05 9.50 -15.77
N TYR A 434 8.64 9.72 -14.50
CA TYR A 434 7.95 10.94 -14.08
C TYR A 434 8.19 11.22 -12.59
N PHE A 435 9.05 12.19 -12.28
CA PHE A 435 8.99 12.92 -11.01
C PHE A 435 9.17 14.41 -11.32
N PRO A 436 8.09 15.21 -11.33
CA PRO A 436 8.17 16.62 -10.99
C PRO A 436 8.59 16.76 -9.53
N ASP A 437 9.27 17.86 -9.25
CA ASP A 437 9.89 18.26 -8.00
C ASP A 437 9.12 17.89 -6.72
N ASN A 438 9.83 17.27 -5.79
CA ASN A 438 9.54 17.34 -4.36
C ASN A 438 10.83 17.12 -3.55
N HIS A 439 11.91 17.80 -3.95
CA HIS A 439 13.10 17.90 -3.10
C HIS A 439 12.94 19.11 -2.20
N SER A 440 13.13 18.92 -0.90
CA SER A 440 13.21 20.05 0.01
C SER A 440 14.41 20.92 -0.34
N VAL A 441 14.41 22.16 0.13
CA VAL A 441 15.56 23.07 -0.04
C VAL A 441 16.85 22.45 0.51
N ASP A 442 16.73 21.64 1.56
CA ASP A 442 17.86 20.96 2.19
C ASP A 442 18.39 19.79 1.34
N ASP A 443 17.50 19.01 0.70
CA ASP A 443 17.89 17.93 -0.24
C ASP A 443 18.67 18.51 -1.42
N VAL A 444 18.22 19.63 -1.97
CA VAL A 444 18.88 20.33 -3.08
C VAL A 444 20.28 20.82 -2.67
N GLU A 445 20.44 21.32 -1.44
CA GLU A 445 21.73 21.78 -0.91
C GLU A 445 22.68 20.59 -0.66
N GLU A 446 22.21 19.47 -0.12
CA GLU A 446 23.00 18.26 0.11
C GLU A 446 23.48 17.64 -1.22
N ILE A 447 22.58 17.53 -2.20
CA ILE A 447 22.91 17.03 -3.54
C ILE A 447 23.94 17.94 -4.22
N THR A 448 23.78 19.26 -4.08
CA THR A 448 24.73 20.25 -4.62
C THR A 448 26.13 20.09 -4.01
N GLN A 449 26.21 19.86 -2.69
CA GLN A 449 27.48 19.64 -1.99
C GLN A 449 28.11 18.29 -2.38
N GLY A 450 27.31 17.23 -2.54
CA GLY A 450 27.78 15.92 -3.00
C GLY A 450 28.38 15.99 -4.40
N LEU A 451 27.68 16.61 -5.36
CA LEU A 451 28.18 16.82 -6.72
C LEU A 451 29.46 17.66 -6.75
N ALA A 452 29.54 18.72 -5.95
CA ALA A 452 30.74 19.54 -5.82
C ALA A 452 31.94 18.73 -5.29
N LEU A 453 31.71 17.80 -4.36
CA LEU A 453 32.75 16.93 -3.82
C LEU A 453 33.27 15.95 -4.89
N PHE A 454 32.37 15.32 -5.66
CA PHE A 454 32.76 14.41 -6.74
C PHE A 454 33.62 15.09 -7.82
N LEU A 455 33.36 16.37 -8.13
CA LEU A 455 34.16 17.12 -9.10
C LEU A 455 35.60 17.38 -8.67
N THR A 456 35.93 17.20 -7.39
CA THR A 456 37.32 17.26 -6.90
C THR A 456 38.07 15.95 -7.12
N ILE A 457 37.39 14.89 -7.53
CA ILE A 457 37.99 13.57 -7.74
C ILE A 457 38.66 13.53 -9.13
N PRO A 458 39.97 13.21 -9.21
CA PRO A 458 40.71 13.21 -10.48
C PRO A 458 40.15 12.26 -11.56
N SER A 459 39.54 11.15 -11.15
CA SER A 459 38.92 10.15 -12.06
C SER A 459 37.72 10.72 -12.81
N ILE A 460 36.93 11.57 -12.15
CA ILE A 460 35.80 12.29 -12.76
C ILE A 460 36.30 13.26 -13.82
N PHE A 461 37.30 14.07 -13.47
CA PHE A 461 37.91 15.03 -14.41
C PHE A 461 38.49 14.33 -15.65
N LYS A 462 39.24 13.25 -15.44
CA LYS A 462 39.81 12.42 -16.53
C LYS A 462 38.73 11.81 -17.42
N TRP A 463 37.62 11.36 -16.86
CA TRP A 463 36.49 10.78 -17.58
C TRP A 463 35.72 11.80 -18.43
N PHE A 464 35.55 13.02 -17.93
CA PHE A 464 34.99 14.12 -18.71
C PHE A 464 35.83 14.46 -19.94
N HIS A 465 37.15 14.60 -19.74
CA HIS A 465 38.09 14.95 -20.80
C HIS A 465 38.33 13.79 -21.80
N SER A 466 37.86 12.59 -21.49
CA SER A 466 37.91 11.43 -22.39
C SER A 466 36.61 11.25 -23.20
N ASP A 467 35.76 12.28 -23.26
CA ASP A 467 34.42 12.23 -23.83
C ASP A 467 33.58 11.07 -23.26
N TYR A 468 33.58 10.93 -21.93
CA TYR A 468 32.83 9.88 -21.21
C TYR A 468 33.35 8.45 -21.46
N SER A 469 34.63 8.28 -21.81
CA SER A 469 35.24 6.95 -22.03
C SER A 469 35.66 6.29 -20.71
N PHE A 470 35.19 5.06 -20.50
CA PHE A 470 35.60 4.21 -19.38
C PHE A 470 36.89 3.42 -19.65
N GLU A 471 37.49 3.58 -20.82
CA GLU A 471 38.75 2.90 -21.15
C GLU A 471 39.88 3.42 -20.26
N ASN A 472 40.67 2.50 -19.70
CA ASN A 472 41.81 2.82 -18.83
C ASN A 472 41.44 3.45 -17.47
N LEU A 473 40.21 3.24 -16.99
CA LEU A 473 39.83 3.44 -15.59
C LEU A 473 40.02 2.13 -14.82
N SER A 474 40.56 2.20 -13.61
CA SER A 474 40.51 1.10 -12.64
C SER A 474 39.10 0.90 -12.11
N ASP A 475 38.82 -0.26 -11.51
CA ASP A 475 37.50 -0.57 -10.93
C ASP A 475 37.04 0.48 -9.91
N LYS A 476 37.98 1.04 -9.15
CA LYS A 476 37.71 2.10 -8.18
C LYS A 476 37.31 3.41 -8.88
N GLU A 477 38.08 3.82 -9.88
CA GLU A 477 37.82 5.04 -10.66
C GLU A 477 36.50 4.91 -11.45
N GLN A 478 36.20 3.73 -11.99
CA GLN A 478 34.94 3.45 -12.64
C GLN A 478 33.77 3.53 -11.64
N SER A 479 33.92 3.02 -10.43
CA SER A 479 32.88 3.13 -9.39
C SER A 479 32.64 4.58 -8.96
N GLU A 480 33.69 5.40 -8.86
CA GLU A 480 33.59 6.84 -8.57
C GLU A 480 32.85 7.58 -9.69
N VAL A 481 33.22 7.31 -10.94
CA VAL A 481 32.56 7.85 -12.14
C VAL A 481 31.09 7.47 -12.23
N MET A 482 30.76 6.19 -11.98
CA MET A 482 29.37 5.74 -11.96
C MET A 482 28.58 6.34 -10.82
N GLY A 483 29.19 6.55 -9.65
CA GLY A 483 28.55 7.22 -8.51
C GLY A 483 28.19 8.68 -8.83
N PHE A 484 29.13 9.41 -9.42
CA PHE A 484 28.91 10.79 -9.87
C PHE A 484 27.83 10.88 -10.97
N ALA A 485 27.92 10.04 -12.01
CA ALA A 485 26.97 10.05 -13.13
C ALA A 485 25.56 9.67 -12.68
N ASN A 486 25.41 8.69 -11.79
CA ASN A 486 24.11 8.31 -11.21
C ASN A 486 23.51 9.46 -10.39
N LEU A 487 24.30 10.13 -9.57
CA LEU A 487 23.82 11.25 -8.73
C LEU A 487 23.36 12.44 -9.58
N ALA A 488 24.06 12.73 -10.68
CA ALA A 488 23.69 13.77 -11.63
C ALA A 488 22.42 13.45 -12.44
N LEU A 489 22.19 12.17 -12.75
CA LEU A 489 21.01 11.71 -13.50
C LEU A 489 19.75 11.53 -12.66
N LEU A 490 19.90 11.07 -11.42
CA LEU A 490 18.77 10.83 -10.51
C LEU A 490 17.91 12.08 -10.28
N ASN A 491 18.44 13.28 -10.52
CA ASN A 491 17.77 14.55 -10.25
C ASN A 491 17.94 15.57 -11.39
N ASN A 492 17.72 15.17 -12.63
CA ASN A 492 17.78 16.05 -13.81
C ASN A 492 16.60 17.05 -13.85
N ASN A 493 16.56 17.98 -12.90
CA ASN A 493 15.56 19.02 -12.77
C ASN A 493 16.09 20.40 -13.21
N GLN A 494 15.24 21.23 -13.81
CA GLN A 494 15.60 22.56 -14.33
C GLN A 494 15.91 23.59 -13.22
N GLU A 495 15.25 23.50 -12.07
CA GLU A 495 15.53 24.27 -10.85
C GLU A 495 16.86 23.84 -10.20
N LEU A 496 17.16 22.53 -10.15
CA LEU A 496 18.48 22.05 -9.69
C LEU A 496 19.59 22.60 -10.59
N LYS A 497 19.40 22.57 -11.92
CA LYS A 497 20.36 23.17 -12.87
C LYS A 497 20.62 24.64 -12.59
N GLU A 498 19.56 25.43 -12.39
CA GLU A 498 19.68 26.86 -12.10
C GLU A 498 20.25 27.17 -10.70
N LYS A 499 19.88 26.39 -9.67
CA LYS A 499 20.41 26.57 -8.30
C LYS A 499 21.87 26.13 -8.19
N VAL A 500 22.26 24.99 -8.76
CA VAL A 500 23.67 24.53 -8.82
C VAL A 500 24.51 25.53 -9.61
N LYS A 501 24.01 26.03 -10.75
CA LYS A 501 24.65 27.08 -11.55
C LYS A 501 24.84 28.37 -10.75
N ARG A 502 23.80 28.86 -10.08
CA ARG A 502 23.89 30.07 -9.23
C ARG A 502 24.78 29.86 -8.01
N TYR A 503 24.77 28.69 -7.39
CA TYR A 503 25.59 28.35 -6.24
C TYR A 503 27.07 28.25 -6.62
N ALA A 504 27.40 27.58 -7.72
CA ALA A 504 28.75 27.50 -8.27
C ALA A 504 29.29 28.91 -8.60
N ILE A 505 28.48 29.76 -9.24
CA ILE A 505 28.83 31.16 -9.53
C ILE A 505 29.05 31.99 -8.25
N LYS A 506 28.24 31.77 -7.21
CA LYS A 506 28.22 32.61 -5.99
C LYS A 506 29.28 32.20 -4.96
N LYS A 507 29.57 30.90 -4.81
CA LYS A 507 30.50 30.37 -3.80
C LYS A 507 31.97 30.44 -4.24
N LEU A 508 32.25 30.55 -5.54
CA LEU A 508 33.59 30.39 -6.11
C LEU A 508 34.23 31.71 -6.62
N ARG A 509 33.98 32.85 -5.95
CA ARG A 509 34.69 34.11 -6.22
C ARG A 509 36.22 33.98 -5.99
N SER A 510 36.97 33.34 -6.89
CA SER A 510 38.45 33.34 -6.87
C SER A 510 39.08 33.07 -8.25
N ASP A 511 39.99 33.98 -8.63
CA ASP A 511 40.65 34.22 -9.93
C ASP A 511 41.74 33.20 -10.38
N THR A 512 41.59 31.90 -10.17
CA THR A 512 42.57 30.94 -10.72
C THR A 512 41.90 29.71 -11.30
N GLU A 513 41.87 29.69 -12.64
CA GLU A 513 41.63 28.56 -13.56
C GLU A 513 40.43 27.64 -13.23
N LEU A 514 39.30 27.93 -13.87
CA LEU A 514 38.03 27.19 -13.81
C LEU A 514 38.17 25.70 -14.19
N PRO A 515 37.84 24.74 -13.29
CA PRO A 515 37.59 23.35 -13.63
C PRO A 515 36.09 22.96 -13.58
N TYR A 516 35.17 23.94 -13.60
CA TYR A 516 33.72 23.68 -13.36
C TYR A 516 32.78 24.14 -14.49
N TYR A 517 33.33 24.59 -15.63
CA TYR A 517 32.55 24.74 -16.86
C TYR A 517 32.02 23.36 -17.31
N ASP A 518 32.78 22.31 -17.03
CA ASP A 518 32.50 20.92 -17.39
C ASP A 518 31.25 20.36 -16.70
N LEU A 519 30.90 20.83 -15.49
CA LEU A 519 29.66 20.42 -14.81
C LEU A 519 28.42 20.96 -15.54
N LEU A 520 28.51 22.20 -16.03
CA LEU A 520 27.43 22.84 -16.79
C LEU A 520 27.25 22.13 -18.15
N VAL A 521 28.37 21.85 -18.83
CA VAL A 521 28.39 21.06 -20.07
C VAL A 521 27.82 19.67 -19.84
N PHE A 522 28.11 19.03 -18.70
CA PHE A 522 27.55 17.71 -18.38
C PHE A 522 26.02 17.71 -18.24
N PHE A 523 25.45 18.70 -17.54
CA PHE A 523 24.00 18.79 -17.39
C PHE A 523 23.28 19.12 -18.70
N GLU A 524 23.97 19.78 -19.64
CA GLU A 524 23.51 20.00 -21.01
C GLU A 524 23.63 18.71 -21.83
N ASP A 525 24.76 18.00 -21.75
CA ASP A 525 25.02 16.74 -22.45
C ASP A 525 24.11 15.59 -21.96
N LEU A 526 23.74 15.55 -20.68
CA LEU A 526 22.76 14.59 -20.13
C LEU A 526 21.33 14.82 -20.66
N THR A 527 21.07 15.95 -21.32
CA THR A 527 19.82 16.12 -22.08
C THR A 527 19.86 15.45 -23.46
N VAL A 528 21.04 15.03 -23.91
CA VAL A 528 21.26 14.38 -25.21
C VAL A 528 21.19 12.85 -25.03
N PRO A 529 20.17 12.16 -25.59
CA PRO A 529 19.96 10.73 -25.34
C PRO A 529 21.13 9.82 -25.74
N SER A 530 21.89 10.18 -26.78
CA SER A 530 23.06 9.42 -27.22
C SER A 530 24.21 9.45 -26.22
N VAL A 531 24.34 10.53 -25.44
CA VAL A 531 25.34 10.66 -24.38
C VAL A 531 24.94 9.80 -23.19
N VAL A 532 23.67 9.84 -22.78
CA VAL A 532 23.13 8.96 -21.73
C VAL A 532 23.33 7.48 -22.10
N GLN A 533 23.05 7.11 -23.35
CA GLN A 533 23.30 5.76 -23.87
C GLN A 533 24.80 5.40 -23.86
N LYS A 534 25.70 6.33 -24.12
CA LYS A 534 27.16 6.10 -24.05
C LYS A 534 27.65 5.85 -22.61
N ILE A 535 27.07 6.54 -21.64
CA ILE A 535 27.47 6.45 -20.23
C ILE A 535 26.94 5.17 -19.57
N PHE A 536 25.68 4.80 -19.84
CA PHE A 536 24.98 3.70 -19.14
C PHE A 536 24.71 2.48 -20.02
N GLY A 537 24.80 2.62 -21.34
CA GLY A 537 24.54 1.55 -22.32
C GLY A 537 25.73 0.64 -22.58
N LYS A 538 26.48 0.25 -21.54
CA LYS A 538 27.44 -0.86 -21.69
C LYS A 538 26.68 -2.17 -21.87
N LYS A 539 26.59 -2.62 -23.11
CA LYS A 539 27.06 -3.95 -23.49
C LYS A 539 28.25 -3.81 -24.41
#